data_AF-A0A1F8LYM2-F1
#
_entry.id   AF-A0A1F8LYM2-F1
#
_cell.length_a   1.000
_cell.length_b   1.000
_cell.length_c   1.000
_cell.angle_alpha   90.00
_cell.angle_beta   90.00
_cell.angle_gamma   90.00
#
_symmetry.space_group_name_H-M   'P 1'
#
loop_
_entity.id
_entity.type
_entity.pdbx_description
1 polymer ?
#
loop_
_entity_poly.entity_id
_entity_poly.type
_entity_poly.pdbx_seq_one_letter_code
_entity_poly.pdbx_strand_id
1 'polypeptide(L)'
;MSRVAISHIEMDLTIPSERSITLMAGIFKLSPFELVNGTTYPKAKAERLPEVTNLYTELELQYALLVNDSEWLLWLDDPIKKINYLTVILEKWSTKLQDWNRKYIGDRERNIISNMS
;
A
#
# COMPACT_ATOMS: atom_id res chain seq x y z
N MET A 1 -14.00 -4.23 -2.17
CA MET A 1 -15.20 -3.92 -3.00
C MET A 1 -15.26 -4.94 -4.12
N SER A 2 -16.46 -5.46 -4.45
CA SER A 2 -16.58 -6.41 -5.57
C SER A 2 -16.60 -5.67 -6.90
N ARG A 3 -16.18 -6.35 -7.98
CA ARG A 3 -16.29 -5.82 -9.36
C ARG A 3 -17.73 -5.40 -9.70
N VAL A 4 -18.71 -6.15 -9.21
CA VAL A 4 -20.14 -5.85 -9.39
C VAL A 4 -20.53 -4.54 -8.70
N ALA A 5 -20.06 -4.31 -7.47
CA ALA A 5 -20.34 -3.07 -6.76
C ALA A 5 -19.75 -1.85 -7.48
N ILE A 6 -18.56 -1.99 -8.07
CA ILE A 6 -17.95 -0.93 -8.89
C ILE A 6 -18.80 -0.66 -10.12
N SER A 7 -19.20 -1.72 -10.85
CA SER A 7 -20.07 -1.60 -12.02
C SER A 7 -21.39 -0.88 -11.70
N HIS A 8 -22.03 -1.16 -10.57
CA HIS A 8 -23.27 -0.47 -10.18
C HIS A 8 -23.04 1.01 -9.82
N ILE A 9 -21.88 1.35 -9.29
CA ILE A 9 -21.51 2.76 -9.04
C ILE A 9 -21.28 3.47 -10.38
N GLU A 10 -20.56 2.86 -11.30
CA GLU A 10 -20.28 3.43 -12.64
C GLU A 10 -21.55 3.64 -13.48
N MET A 11 -22.57 2.81 -13.27
CA MET A 11 -23.87 2.92 -13.94
C MET A 11 -24.88 3.82 -13.20
N ASP A 12 -24.45 4.55 -12.16
CA ASP A 12 -25.31 5.38 -11.29
C ASP A 12 -26.48 4.60 -10.63
N LEU A 13 -26.38 3.27 -10.55
CA LEU A 13 -27.40 2.41 -9.94
C LEU A 13 -27.33 2.43 -8.41
N THR A 14 -26.16 2.75 -7.85
CA THR A 14 -25.95 2.81 -6.41
C THR A 14 -25.02 3.95 -6.01
N ILE A 15 -25.40 4.70 -4.97
CA ILE A 15 -24.52 5.70 -4.36
C ILE A 15 -23.57 5.01 -3.38
N PRO A 16 -22.24 5.12 -3.54
CA PRO A 16 -21.29 4.50 -2.63
C PRO A 16 -21.42 5.03 -1.19
N SER A 17 -21.09 4.17 -0.21
CA SER A 17 -21.00 4.57 1.20
C SER A 17 -19.78 5.45 1.45
N GLU A 18 -19.72 6.18 2.59
CA GLU A 18 -18.52 6.94 2.98
C GLU A 18 -17.31 6.00 3.05
N ARG A 19 -17.48 4.80 3.62
CA ARG A 19 -16.43 3.77 3.68
C ARG A 19 -15.93 3.36 2.29
N SER A 20 -16.83 3.20 1.33
CA SER A 20 -16.47 2.84 -0.04
C SER A 20 -15.63 3.94 -0.70
N ILE A 21 -16.02 5.20 -0.51
CA ILE A 21 -15.25 6.36 -0.99
C ILE A 21 -13.86 6.39 -0.33
N THR A 22 -13.78 6.27 1.00
CA THR A 22 -12.50 6.28 1.74
C THR A 22 -11.54 5.18 1.27
N LEU A 23 -12.06 3.97 1.02
CA LEU A 23 -11.25 2.86 0.52
C LEU A 23 -10.78 3.09 -0.93
N MET A 24 -11.66 3.57 -1.81
CA MET A 24 -11.28 3.90 -3.19
C MET A 24 -10.26 5.03 -3.23
N ALA A 25 -10.41 6.05 -2.38
CA ALA A 25 -9.47 7.16 -2.29
C ALA A 25 -8.06 6.66 -1.93
N GLY A 26 -7.97 5.69 -1.00
CA GLY A 26 -6.69 5.05 -0.66
C GLY A 26 -6.07 4.30 -1.85
N ILE A 27 -6.88 3.59 -2.64
CA ILE A 27 -6.42 2.86 -3.84
C ILE A 27 -5.91 3.85 -4.91
N PHE A 28 -6.63 4.94 -5.15
CA PHE A 28 -6.29 5.94 -6.16
C PHE A 28 -5.25 6.97 -5.71
N LYS A 29 -4.73 6.84 -4.49
CA LYS A 29 -3.78 7.78 -3.89
C LYS A 29 -4.29 9.23 -3.83
N LEU A 30 -5.59 9.39 -3.59
CA LEU A 30 -6.27 10.67 -3.44
C LEU A 30 -6.82 10.82 -2.02
N SER A 31 -7.05 12.05 -1.58
CA SER A 31 -7.93 12.27 -0.43
C SER A 31 -9.38 11.90 -0.79
N PRO A 32 -10.21 11.53 0.21
CA PRO A 32 -11.63 11.29 -0.02
C PRO A 32 -12.36 12.48 -0.67
N PHE A 33 -11.98 13.71 -0.31
CA PHE A 33 -12.55 14.93 -0.88
C PHE A 33 -12.14 15.14 -2.34
N GLU A 34 -10.87 14.91 -2.69
CA GLU A 34 -10.40 14.97 -4.08
C GLU A 34 -11.11 13.93 -4.96
N LEU A 35 -11.33 12.72 -4.44
CA LEU A 35 -11.99 11.64 -5.18
C LEU A 35 -13.43 11.99 -5.57
N VAL A 36 -14.17 12.67 -4.69
CA VAL A 36 -15.58 13.04 -4.96
C VAL A 36 -15.74 14.40 -5.63
N ASN A 37 -14.66 15.17 -5.76
CA ASN A 37 -14.71 16.48 -6.37
C ASN A 37 -15.12 16.39 -7.85
N GLY A 38 -16.09 17.23 -8.25
CA GLY A 38 -16.64 17.21 -9.62
C GLY A 38 -17.52 16.00 -9.95
N THR A 39 -17.89 15.17 -8.96
CA THR A 39 -18.81 14.03 -9.16
C THR A 39 -20.24 14.35 -8.73
N THR A 40 -21.17 13.44 -9.01
CA THR A 40 -22.58 13.49 -8.55
C THR A 40 -22.76 13.05 -7.09
N TYR A 41 -21.66 12.84 -6.33
CA TYR A 41 -21.73 12.36 -4.96
C TYR A 41 -22.52 13.33 -4.04
N PRO A 42 -23.46 12.86 -3.22
CA PRO A 42 -24.31 13.75 -2.42
C PRO A 42 -23.53 14.60 -1.42
N LYS A 43 -23.76 15.92 -1.41
CA LYS A 43 -23.10 16.87 -0.51
C LYS A 43 -23.21 16.47 0.98
N ALA A 44 -24.40 16.08 1.42
CA ALA A 44 -24.64 15.64 2.80
C ALA A 44 -23.88 14.36 3.21
N LYS A 45 -23.39 13.58 2.23
CA LYS A 45 -22.46 12.47 2.48
C LYS A 45 -21.00 12.92 2.40
N ALA A 46 -20.68 13.83 1.48
CA ALA A 46 -19.34 14.39 1.33
C ALA A 46 -18.83 15.06 2.61
N GLU A 47 -19.68 15.79 3.33
CA GLU A 47 -19.35 16.45 4.60
C GLU A 47 -18.91 15.48 5.72
N ARG A 48 -19.23 14.19 5.58
CA ARG A 48 -18.90 13.14 6.56
C ARG A 48 -17.66 12.34 6.16
N LEU A 49 -17.01 12.68 5.05
CA LEU A 49 -15.79 12.01 4.63
C LEU A 49 -14.63 12.42 5.55
N PRO A 50 -13.72 11.48 5.89
CA PRO A 50 -12.51 11.82 6.60
C PRO A 50 -11.59 12.68 5.73
N GLU A 51 -10.82 13.56 6.36
CA GLU A 51 -9.84 14.42 5.64
C GLU A 51 -8.75 13.60 4.95
N VAL A 52 -8.32 12.51 5.59
CA VAL A 52 -7.25 11.64 5.10
C VAL A 52 -7.68 10.17 5.10
N THR A 53 -7.04 9.39 4.25
CA THR A 53 -7.20 7.93 4.18
C THR A 53 -5.82 7.27 4.13
N ASN A 54 -5.76 5.98 4.46
CA ASN A 54 -4.52 5.23 4.29
C ASN A 54 -4.24 5.06 2.79
N LEU A 55 -3.22 5.75 2.32
CA LEU A 55 -2.79 5.73 0.93
C LEU A 55 -1.93 4.50 0.64
N TYR A 56 -1.16 4.02 1.62
CA TYR A 56 -0.20 2.94 1.42
C TYR A 56 -0.75 1.60 1.90
N THR A 57 -0.69 0.60 1.02
CA THR A 57 -0.74 -0.80 1.44
C THR A 57 0.46 -1.10 2.33
N GLU A 58 0.36 -2.17 3.12
CA GLU A 58 1.48 -2.61 3.95
C GLU A 58 2.75 -2.83 3.10
N LEU A 59 2.61 -3.43 1.92
CA LEU A 59 3.71 -3.66 0.97
C LEU A 59 4.37 -2.36 0.50
N GLU A 60 3.59 -1.38 0.07
CA GLU A 60 4.13 -0.11 -0.41
C GLU A 60 4.83 0.66 0.70
N LEU A 61 4.28 0.65 1.92
CA LEU A 61 4.93 1.25 3.09
C LEU A 61 6.26 0.56 3.37
N GLN A 62 6.28 -0.78 3.39
CA GLN A 62 7.52 -1.51 3.64
C GLN A 62 8.56 -1.27 2.55
N TYR A 63 8.14 -1.21 1.29
CA TYR A 63 9.04 -0.88 0.18
C TYR A 63 9.64 0.52 0.34
N ALA A 64 8.81 1.53 0.68
CA ALA A 64 9.30 2.89 0.91
C ALA A 64 10.32 2.96 2.07
N LEU A 65 10.09 2.20 3.14
CA LEU A 65 11.04 2.10 4.26
C LEU A 65 12.36 1.42 3.85
N LEU A 66 12.31 0.38 3.00
CA LEU A 66 13.52 -0.28 2.50
C LEU A 66 14.35 0.68 1.61
N VAL A 67 13.68 1.43 0.73
CA VAL A 67 14.33 2.46 -0.10
C VAL A 67 14.98 3.52 0.78
N ASN A 68 14.26 4.04 1.77
CA ASN A 68 14.77 5.03 2.72
C ASN A 68 16.00 4.50 3.50
N ASP A 69 15.94 3.27 4.02
CA ASP A 69 17.08 2.64 4.72
C ASP A 69 18.30 2.51 3.77
N SER A 70 18.06 2.20 2.50
CA SER A 70 19.12 2.05 1.49
C SER A 70 19.74 3.40 1.10
N GLU A 71 18.92 4.43 0.90
CA GLU A 71 19.39 5.80 0.59
C GLU A 71 20.20 6.38 1.75
N TRP A 72 19.75 6.18 2.99
CA TRP A 72 20.48 6.63 4.17
C TRP A 72 21.88 5.99 4.27
N LEU A 73 22.00 4.70 3.95
CA LEU A 73 23.30 4.04 3.86
C LEU A 73 24.21 4.63 2.78
N LEU A 74 23.64 5.05 1.65
CA LEU A 74 24.41 5.68 0.57
C LEU A 74 25.01 7.01 1.03
N TRP A 75 24.26 7.79 1.80
CA TRP A 75 24.69 9.09 2.33
C TRP A 75 25.65 9.01 3.53
N LEU A 76 25.90 7.82 4.07
CA LEU A 76 26.81 7.65 5.20
C LEU A 76 28.27 7.63 4.72
N ASP A 77 29.03 8.66 5.11
CA ASP A 77 30.43 8.84 4.71
C ASP A 77 31.42 7.93 5.47
N ASP A 78 31.07 7.52 6.70
CA ASP A 78 31.92 6.67 7.53
C ASP A 78 31.83 5.20 7.09
N PRO A 79 32.89 4.63 6.49
CA PRO A 79 32.85 3.28 5.93
C PRO A 79 32.69 2.19 6.99
N ILE A 80 33.18 2.41 8.20
CA ILE A 80 33.08 1.42 9.29
C ILE A 80 31.64 1.39 9.79
N LYS A 81 31.04 2.57 10.03
CA LYS A 81 29.62 2.64 10.41
C LYS A 81 28.72 2.10 9.31
N LYS A 82 29.05 2.35 8.04
CA LYS A 82 28.29 1.85 6.89
C LYS A 82 28.22 0.33 6.85
N ILE A 83 29.33 -0.37 7.07
CA ILE A 83 29.35 -1.84 7.14
C ILE A 83 28.52 -2.37 8.32
N ASN A 84 28.64 -1.74 9.49
CA ASN A 84 27.87 -2.14 10.67
C ASN A 84 26.36 -1.98 10.44
N TYR A 85 25.92 -0.83 9.92
CA TYR A 85 24.50 -0.58 9.64
C TYR A 85 23.98 -1.42 8.47
N LEU A 86 24.80 -1.69 7.44
CA LEU A 86 24.44 -2.55 6.33
C LEU A 86 24.06 -3.96 6.83
N THR A 87 24.85 -4.51 7.75
CA THR A 87 24.58 -5.84 8.33
C THR A 87 23.24 -5.86 9.07
N VAL A 88 22.97 -4.84 9.88
CA VAL A 88 21.70 -4.70 10.63
C VAL A 88 20.50 -4.55 9.70
N ILE A 89 20.63 -3.73 8.64
CA ILE A 89 19.57 -3.52 7.66
C ILE A 89 19.29 -4.80 6.86
N LEU A 90 20.33 -5.52 6.44
CA LEU A 90 20.19 -6.80 5.76
C LEU A 90 19.50 -7.85 6.64
N GLU A 91 19.87 -7.96 7.92
CA GLU A 91 19.24 -8.90 8.85
C GLU A 91 17.76 -8.57 9.09
N LYS A 92 17.44 -7.29 9.33
CA LYS A 92 16.06 -6.79 9.49
C LYS A 92 15.21 -7.14 8.27
N TRP A 93 15.66 -6.81 7.06
CA TRP A 93 14.86 -6.98 5.86
C TRP A 93 14.80 -8.42 5.38
N SER A 94 15.88 -9.20 5.51
CA SER A 94 15.86 -10.63 5.18
C SER A 94 14.86 -11.39 6.05
N THR A 95 14.87 -11.17 7.37
CA THR A 95 13.90 -11.77 8.30
C THR A 95 12.47 -11.39 7.92
N LYS A 96 12.21 -10.10 7.69
CA LYS A 96 10.88 -9.61 7.34
C LYS A 96 10.35 -10.19 6.03
N LEU A 97 11.19 -10.26 5.00
CA LEU A 97 10.83 -10.84 3.71
C LEU A 97 10.59 -12.36 3.82
N GLN A 98 11.36 -13.08 4.64
CA GLN A 98 11.12 -14.50 4.91
C GLN A 98 9.78 -14.74 5.60
N ASP A 99 9.43 -13.91 6.60
CA ASP A 99 8.14 -14.00 7.29
C ASP A 99 6.98 -13.72 6.33
N TRP A 100 7.13 -12.73 5.46
CA TRP A 100 6.12 -12.41 4.45
C TRP A 100 5.97 -13.52 3.41
N ASN A 101 7.08 -14.08 2.92
CA ASN A 101 7.06 -15.25 2.05
C ASN A 101 6.33 -16.42 2.72
N ARG A 102 6.58 -16.67 4.01
CA ARG A 102 5.87 -17.72 4.76
C ARG A 102 4.37 -17.44 4.90
N LYS A 103 4.00 -16.20 5.18
CA LYS A 103 2.63 -15.78 5.51
C LYS A 103 1.72 -15.66 4.30
N TYR A 104 2.23 -15.18 3.17
CA TYR A 104 1.42 -14.81 2.01
C TYR A 104 1.62 -15.69 0.78
N ILE A 105 2.75 -16.40 0.67
CA ILE A 105 2.99 -17.32 -0.46
C ILE A 105 2.58 -18.73 -0.02
N GLY A 106 1.51 -19.24 -0.62
CA GLY A 106 1.02 -20.60 -0.42
C GLY A 106 1.93 -21.63 -1.08
N ASP A 107 1.77 -22.92 -0.72
CA ASP A 107 2.62 -24.00 -1.23
C ASP A 107 2.61 -24.11 -2.76
N ARG A 108 1.49 -23.77 -3.40
CA ARG A 108 1.36 -23.75 -4.85
C ARG A 108 2.20 -22.66 -5.51
N GLU A 109 2.27 -21.48 -4.90
CA GLU A 109 3.03 -20.34 -5.42
C GLU A 109 4.54 -20.53 -5.16
N ARG A 110 4.91 -21.14 -4.02
CA ARG A 110 6.30 -21.54 -3.73
C ARG A 110 6.88 -22.44 -4.83
N ASN A 111 6.11 -23.43 -5.28
CA ASN A 111 6.52 -24.35 -6.35
C ASN A 111 6.69 -23.67 -7.72
N ILE A 112 5.95 -22.59 -8.00
CA ILE A 112 6.10 -21.83 -9.24
C ILE A 112 7.37 -20.99 -9.17
N ILE A 113 7.60 -20.30 -8.05
CA ILE A 113 8.79 -19.46 -7.85
C ILE A 113 10.07 -20.29 -7.86
N SER A 114 10.07 -21.47 -7.23
CA SER A 114 11.22 -22.39 -7.22
C SER A 114 11.55 -22.99 -8.58
N ASN A 115 10.57 -23.07 -9.50
CA ASN A 115 10.78 -23.56 -10.86
C ASN A 115 11.20 -22.45 -11.84
N MET A 116 11.25 -21.18 -11.39
CA MET A 116 11.70 -20.03 -12.17
C MET A 116 13.12 -19.56 -11.83
N SER A 117 13.78 -20.18 -10.85
CA SER A 117 15.22 -19.98 -10.52
C SER A 117 16.04 -21.17 -11.00
#